data_AF-A0AAJ3PTB4-F1
#
_entry.id   AF-A0AAJ3PTB4-F1
#
_cell.length_a   1.000
_cell.length_b   1.000
_cell.length_c   1.000
_cell.angle_alpha   90.00
_cell.angle_beta   90.00
_cell.angle_gamma   90.00
#
_symmetry.space_group_name_H-M   'P 1'
#
loop_
_entity.id
_entity.type
_entity.pdbx_description
1 polymer ?
#
loop_
_entity_poly.entity_id
_entity_poly.type
_entity_poly.pdbx_seq_one_letter_code
_entity_poly.pdbx_strand_id
1 'polypeptide(L)'
;MVHGATGLVLVDDEASTGKTFANIFAALPAKIRLKLKHTVLLTLTDWSEGAARAEITGTVSEATIVSGRYSWTPRGDFTAATPQVPSCDRPKRPEVCPDVARDWARLGVVDHLQGLNANAADDGITLVLGTGEHVWQPFLLAERLEKEGAEVFYSSVTRSPLSKGHAIGSVLSFSDNYGGTVPHYLYNVDPALYSKIILCSETGPENVCASLMSALGDPIVLSDVEGE
;
A
#
# COMPACT_ATOMS: atom_id res chain seq x y z
N MET A 1 23.37 -5.48 6.42
CA MET A 1 23.93 -4.26 7.04
C MET A 1 23.39 -4.02 8.47
N VAL A 2 23.24 -5.04 9.33
CA VAL A 2 22.56 -4.89 10.65
C VAL A 2 23.26 -5.68 11.79
N HIS A 3 24.54 -6.04 11.62
CA HIS A 3 25.20 -7.02 12.50
C HIS A 3 25.42 -6.58 13.95
N GLY A 4 25.36 -5.28 14.24
CA GLY A 4 25.54 -4.69 15.56
C GLY A 4 24.26 -4.18 16.21
N ALA A 5 23.10 -4.31 15.58
CA ALA A 5 21.86 -3.83 16.17
C ALA A 5 21.49 -4.66 17.41
N THR A 6 21.19 -3.95 18.50
CA THR A 6 20.74 -4.54 19.76
C THR A 6 19.33 -4.11 20.15
N GLY A 7 18.72 -3.19 19.39
CA GLY A 7 17.34 -2.76 19.55
C GLY A 7 16.55 -3.12 18.30
N LEU A 8 15.29 -3.50 18.49
CA LEU A 8 14.32 -3.71 17.42
C LEU A 8 13.12 -2.81 17.69
N VAL A 9 12.65 -2.08 16.69
CA VAL A 9 11.37 -1.37 16.74
C VAL A 9 10.51 -1.99 15.66
N LEU A 10 9.38 -2.57 16.06
CA LEU A 10 8.36 -3.06 15.14
C LEU A 10 7.21 -2.06 15.14
N VAL A 11 6.82 -1.60 13.96
CA VAL A 11 5.81 -0.54 13.78
C VAL A 11 4.65 -1.12 12.98
N ASP A 12 3.43 -0.90 13.45
CA ASP A 12 2.19 -1.24 12.74
C ASP A 12 1.15 -0.14 13.00
N ASP A 13 0.10 -0.04 12.19
CA ASP A 13 -1.00 0.89 12.47
C ASP A 13 -1.89 0.38 13.62
N GLU A 14 -2.19 -0.92 13.61
CA GLU A 14 -3.07 -1.58 14.59
C GLU A 14 -2.49 -2.93 15.09
N ALA A 15 -2.49 -3.15 16.41
CA ALA A 15 -2.35 -4.48 17.00
C ALA A 15 -3.71 -5.08 17.36
N SER A 16 -4.06 -6.24 16.78
CA SER A 16 -5.30 -6.96 17.13
C SER A 16 -5.03 -8.30 17.82
N THR A 17 -4.40 -9.26 17.14
CA THR A 17 -4.08 -10.57 17.72
C THR A 17 -2.62 -10.75 18.10
N GLY A 18 -1.76 -9.78 17.76
CA GLY A 18 -0.31 -9.87 17.93
C GLY A 18 0.43 -10.71 16.88
N LYS A 19 -0.28 -11.46 16.03
CA LYS A 19 0.31 -12.39 15.05
C LYS A 19 1.22 -11.71 14.03
N THR A 20 0.93 -10.48 13.62
CA THR A 20 1.79 -9.73 12.68
C THR A 20 3.19 -9.55 13.28
N PHE A 21 3.26 -9.04 14.52
CA PHE A 21 4.51 -8.88 15.25
C PHE A 21 5.22 -10.22 15.48
N ALA A 22 4.48 -11.27 15.86
CA ALA A 22 5.00 -12.61 16.05
C ALA A 22 5.70 -13.13 14.78
N ASN A 23 5.02 -13.02 13.64
CA ASN A 23 5.49 -13.53 12.36
C ASN A 23 6.71 -12.74 11.86
N ILE A 24 6.68 -11.40 11.97
CA ILE A 24 7.82 -10.57 11.60
C ILE A 24 9.02 -10.88 12.49
N PHE A 25 8.82 -10.95 13.81
CA PHE A 25 9.88 -11.28 14.74
C PHE A 25 10.47 -12.66 14.43
N ALA A 26 9.63 -13.69 14.25
CA ALA A 26 10.07 -15.05 13.92
C ALA A 26 10.82 -15.15 12.58
N ALA A 27 10.45 -14.33 11.58
CA ALA A 27 11.12 -14.26 10.29
C ALA A 27 12.53 -13.65 10.37
N LEU A 28 12.86 -12.91 11.44
CA LEU A 28 14.21 -12.40 11.62
C LEU A 28 15.23 -13.54 11.77
N PRO A 29 16.39 -13.46 11.09
CA PRO A 29 17.46 -14.42 11.25
C PRO A 29 17.84 -14.61 12.72
N ALA A 30 18.04 -15.85 13.16
CA ALA A 30 18.37 -16.18 14.55
C ALA A 30 19.59 -15.38 15.07
N LYS A 31 20.60 -15.17 14.22
CA LYS A 31 21.79 -14.35 14.53
C LYS A 31 21.51 -12.89 14.88
N ILE A 32 20.39 -12.34 14.42
CA ILE A 32 19.91 -11.00 14.76
C ILE A 32 19.11 -11.09 16.06
N ARG A 33 18.11 -11.99 16.12
CA ARG A 33 17.25 -12.17 17.29
C ARG A 33 18.03 -12.39 18.59
N LEU A 34 19.08 -13.22 18.55
CA LEU A 34 19.92 -13.52 19.71
C LEU A 34 20.75 -12.33 20.23
N LYS A 35 20.88 -11.24 19.45
CA LYS A 35 21.59 -10.01 19.86
C LYS A 35 20.66 -8.92 20.37
N LEU A 36 19.35 -9.07 20.18
CA LEU A 36 18.37 -8.08 20.61
C LEU A 36 18.34 -8.06 22.14
N LYS A 37 18.60 -6.88 22.70
CA LYS A 37 18.50 -6.59 24.13
C LYS A 37 17.14 -6.00 24.48
N HIS A 38 16.49 -5.34 23.51
CA HIS A 38 15.21 -4.69 23.71
C HIS A 38 14.41 -4.66 22.39
N THR A 39 13.11 -4.90 22.49
CA THR A 39 12.16 -4.76 21.39
C THR A 39 11.09 -3.75 21.79
N VAL A 40 10.80 -2.78 20.92
CA VAL A 40 9.67 -1.86 21.04
C VAL A 40 8.59 -2.30 20.05
N LEU A 41 7.37 -2.48 20.54
CA LEU A 41 6.16 -2.53 19.72
C LEU A 41 5.55 -1.13 19.66
N LEU A 42 5.45 -0.56 18.46
CA LEU A 42 4.89 0.77 18.24
C LEU A 42 3.62 0.65 17.39
N THR A 43 2.48 1.08 17.93
CA THR A 43 1.22 1.13 17.19
C THR A 43 0.50 2.46 17.33
N LEU A 44 -0.37 2.79 16.37
CA LEU A 44 -1.35 3.87 16.61
C LEU A 44 -2.45 3.36 17.54
N THR A 45 -2.93 2.14 17.31
CA THR A 45 -3.95 1.50 18.14
C THR A 45 -3.57 0.08 18.58
N ASP A 46 -3.87 -0.28 19.83
CA ASP A 46 -3.64 -1.62 20.37
C ASP A 46 -4.91 -2.20 21.01
N TRP A 47 -5.53 -3.14 20.31
CA TRP A 47 -6.70 -3.90 20.74
C TRP A 47 -6.35 -5.32 21.20
N SER A 48 -5.07 -5.63 21.32
CA SER A 48 -4.56 -6.98 21.57
C SER A 48 -4.58 -7.41 23.03
N GLU A 49 -4.87 -6.48 23.94
CA GLU A 49 -4.87 -6.73 25.39
C GLU A 49 -3.55 -7.38 25.87
N GLY A 50 -2.43 -6.97 25.27
CA GLY A 50 -1.08 -7.48 25.59
C GLY A 50 -0.70 -8.77 24.86
N ALA A 51 -1.55 -9.33 23.99
CA ALA A 51 -1.21 -10.49 23.18
C ALA A 51 -0.01 -10.20 22.25
N ALA A 52 0.08 -9.00 21.68
CA ALA A 52 1.20 -8.63 20.80
C ALA A 52 2.57 -8.74 21.48
N ARG A 53 2.67 -8.26 22.71
CA ARG A 53 3.88 -8.37 23.54
C ARG A 53 4.20 -9.82 23.89
N ALA A 54 3.19 -10.62 24.22
CA ALA A 54 3.37 -12.01 24.64
C ALA A 54 3.99 -12.88 23.53
N GLU A 55 3.79 -12.51 22.26
CA GLU A 55 4.36 -13.21 21.10
C GLU A 55 5.88 -13.00 20.92
N ILE A 56 6.48 -12.01 21.59
CA ILE A 56 7.90 -11.69 21.47
C ILE A 56 8.67 -12.07 22.72
N THR A 57 9.75 -12.84 22.54
CA THR A 57 10.65 -13.21 23.62
C THR A 57 11.66 -12.10 23.94
N GLY A 58 12.05 -11.99 25.21
CA GLY A 58 13.04 -11.01 25.67
C GLY A 58 12.40 -9.78 26.34
N THR A 59 13.16 -8.68 26.41
CA THR A 59 12.67 -7.43 27.00
C THR A 59 11.87 -6.65 25.95
N VAL A 60 10.56 -6.52 26.19
CA VAL A 60 9.63 -5.85 25.29
C VAL A 60 8.99 -4.63 25.98
N SER A 61 8.95 -3.51 25.27
CA SER A 61 8.15 -2.34 25.64
C SER A 61 7.13 -2.04 24.54
N GLU A 62 6.00 -1.48 24.94
CA GLU A 62 4.91 -1.09 24.02
C GLU A 62 4.75 0.43 24.07
N ALA A 63 4.53 1.04 22.92
CA ALA A 63 4.17 2.44 22.77
C ALA A 63 2.96 2.50 21.84
N THR A 64 1.84 3.02 22.35
CA THR A 64 0.58 3.12 21.61
C THR A 64 -0.14 4.41 21.94
N ILE A 65 -0.86 4.99 20.97
CA ILE A 65 -1.64 6.20 21.19
C ILE A 65 -2.96 5.87 21.88
N VAL A 66 -3.63 4.80 21.43
CA VAL A 66 -4.91 4.34 21.99
C VAL A 66 -4.87 2.83 22.18
N SER A 67 -5.29 2.35 23.35
CA SER A 67 -5.42 0.91 23.59
C SER A 67 -6.74 0.51 24.21
N GLY A 68 -7.13 -0.76 24.01
CA GLY A 68 -8.37 -1.31 24.55
C GLY A 68 -8.56 -2.77 24.18
N ARG A 69 -9.82 -3.17 24.09
CA ARG A 69 -10.24 -4.51 23.65
C ARG A 69 -11.56 -4.44 22.90
N TYR A 70 -11.74 -5.36 21.96
CA TYR A 70 -13.05 -5.63 21.37
C TYR A 70 -13.70 -6.85 22.01
N SER A 71 -15.00 -6.75 22.28
CA SER A 71 -15.83 -7.87 22.70
C SER A 71 -17.06 -7.94 21.82
N TRP A 72 -17.30 -9.11 21.24
CA TRP A 72 -18.43 -9.36 20.36
C TRP A 72 -19.45 -10.25 21.06
N THR A 73 -20.72 -9.84 21.08
CA THR A 73 -21.83 -10.68 21.54
C THR A 73 -22.65 -11.10 20.31
N PRO A 74 -22.73 -12.41 20.00
CA PRO A 74 -23.52 -12.88 18.87
C PRO A 74 -24.98 -12.44 18.98
N ARG A 75 -25.52 -11.89 17.90
CA ARG A 75 -26.94 -11.63 17.76
C ARG A 75 -27.60 -12.87 17.18
N GLY A 76 -28.27 -13.65 18.03
CA GLY A 76 -28.88 -14.94 17.63
C GLY A 76 -29.99 -14.83 16.57
N ASP A 77 -30.50 -13.62 16.33
CA ASP A 77 -31.50 -13.29 15.32
C ASP A 77 -30.91 -12.78 13.99
N PHE A 78 -29.58 -12.61 13.92
CA PHE A 78 -28.92 -11.97 12.79
C PHE A 78 -28.11 -12.98 11.98
N THR A 79 -28.60 -13.28 10.79
CA THR A 79 -27.85 -14.05 9.78
C THR A 79 -27.33 -13.09 8.73
N ALA A 80 -26.01 -12.85 8.72
CA ALA A 80 -25.33 -12.18 7.61
C ALA A 80 -24.86 -13.20 6.60
N ALA A 81 -24.93 -12.85 5.31
CA ALA A 81 -24.23 -13.61 4.28
C ALA A 81 -22.71 -13.49 4.50
N THR A 82 -21.99 -14.59 4.30
CA THR A 82 -20.53 -14.58 4.34
C THR A 82 -20.02 -13.65 3.23
N PRO A 83 -19.13 -12.69 3.54
CA PRO A 83 -18.54 -11.84 2.52
C PRO A 83 -17.84 -12.73 1.48
N GLN A 84 -18.15 -12.48 0.20
CA GLN A 84 -17.51 -13.17 -0.91
C GLN A 84 -16.21 -12.44 -1.26
N VAL A 85 -15.15 -13.20 -1.49
CA VAL A 85 -13.89 -12.63 -1.99
C VAL A 85 -14.14 -12.16 -3.43
N PRO A 86 -13.95 -10.87 -3.74
CA PRO A 86 -14.14 -10.38 -5.10
C PRO A 86 -13.18 -11.05 -6.07
N SER A 87 -13.66 -11.38 -7.27
CA SER A 87 -12.85 -11.89 -8.37
C SER A 87 -13.27 -11.26 -9.69
N CYS A 88 -12.34 -11.18 -10.64
CA CYS A 88 -12.59 -10.77 -12.00
C CYS A 88 -12.00 -11.78 -12.98
N ASP A 89 -12.50 -11.77 -14.22
CA ASP A 89 -11.95 -12.59 -15.29
C ASP A 89 -10.47 -12.26 -15.52
N ARG A 90 -9.66 -13.29 -15.76
CA ARG A 90 -8.27 -13.10 -16.16
C ARG A 90 -8.23 -12.41 -17.53
N PRO A 91 -7.47 -11.30 -17.68
CA PRO A 91 -7.25 -10.69 -18.98
C PRO A 91 -6.70 -11.69 -20.01
N LYS A 92 -7.06 -11.54 -21.30
CA LYS A 92 -6.53 -12.38 -22.39
C LYS A 92 -5.10 -11.98 -22.78
N ARG A 93 -4.20 -11.89 -21.79
CA ARG A 93 -2.77 -11.61 -21.93
C ARG A 93 -1.99 -12.34 -20.83
N PRO A 94 -0.67 -12.54 -20.98
CA PRO A 94 0.16 -13.12 -19.92
C PRO A 94 0.17 -12.26 -18.66
N GLU A 95 0.44 -12.90 -17.52
CA GLU A 95 0.77 -12.16 -16.30
C GLU A 95 2.11 -11.44 -16.47
N VAL A 96 2.17 -10.21 -15.98
CA VAL A 96 3.39 -9.40 -15.97
C VAL A 96 3.99 -9.46 -14.58
N CYS A 97 5.21 -9.97 -14.47
CA CYS A 97 5.97 -9.89 -13.23
C CYS A 97 6.72 -8.56 -13.18
N PRO A 98 6.64 -7.80 -12.08
CA PRO A 98 7.50 -6.64 -11.88
C PRO A 98 8.99 -7.00 -11.99
N ASP A 99 9.79 -6.06 -12.50
CA ASP A 99 11.24 -6.21 -12.55
C ASP A 99 11.81 -6.07 -11.12
N VAL A 100 12.39 -7.15 -10.60
CA VAL A 100 13.00 -7.20 -9.26
C VAL A 100 14.10 -6.14 -9.10
N ALA A 101 14.78 -5.74 -10.18
CA ALA A 101 15.80 -4.69 -10.12
C ALA A 101 15.20 -3.29 -9.90
N ARG A 102 13.92 -3.10 -10.21
CA ARG A 102 13.17 -1.85 -10.05
C ARG A 102 12.08 -1.94 -8.99
N ASP A 103 12.02 -3.05 -8.28
CA ASP A 103 11.02 -3.34 -7.27
C ASP A 103 11.35 -2.60 -5.96
N TRP A 104 11.13 -1.29 -5.97
CA TRP A 104 11.40 -0.41 -4.83
C TRP A 104 10.36 -0.63 -3.73
N ALA A 105 10.84 -0.75 -2.50
CA ALA A 105 10.04 -0.83 -1.27
C ALA A 105 9.19 -2.09 -1.06
N ARG A 106 9.19 -3.08 -1.97
CA ARG A 106 8.71 -4.45 -1.62
C ARG A 106 9.70 -5.22 -0.75
N LEU A 107 10.98 -4.88 -0.89
CA LEU A 107 12.04 -5.28 0.03
C LEU A 107 12.59 -4.06 0.76
N GLY A 108 13.18 -4.27 1.93
CA GLY A 108 13.85 -3.20 2.66
C GLY A 108 15.04 -2.67 1.86
N VAL A 109 15.07 -1.35 1.64
CA VAL A 109 16.15 -0.64 0.96
C VAL A 109 16.97 0.19 1.95
N VAL A 110 18.24 0.43 1.64
CA VAL A 110 19.13 1.28 2.46
C VAL A 110 19.14 2.71 1.94
N ASP A 111 19.26 2.83 0.62
CA ASP A 111 19.15 4.07 -0.12
C ASP A 111 17.96 3.94 -1.06
N HIS A 112 17.28 5.04 -1.35
CA HIS A 112 16.28 5.11 -2.42
C HIS A 112 16.67 6.18 -3.42
N LEU A 113 16.29 5.96 -4.68
CA LEU A 113 16.45 6.93 -5.76
C LEU A 113 15.07 7.33 -6.25
N GLN A 114 14.90 8.56 -6.72
CA GLN A 114 13.72 8.93 -7.49
C GLN A 114 14.03 8.66 -8.97
N GLY A 115 13.41 7.61 -9.53
CA GLY A 115 13.61 7.20 -10.92
C GLY A 115 12.57 7.78 -11.88
N LEU A 116 11.35 8.00 -11.40
CA LEU A 116 10.27 8.53 -12.23
C LEU A 116 10.43 10.03 -12.49
N ASN A 117 10.29 10.40 -13.76
CA ASN A 117 10.37 11.78 -14.23
C ASN A 117 9.15 12.13 -15.09
N ALA A 118 8.50 13.25 -14.75
CA ALA A 118 7.40 13.83 -15.50
C ALA A 118 7.24 15.30 -15.09
N ASN A 119 6.56 16.09 -15.90
CA ASN A 119 6.22 17.47 -15.55
C ASN A 119 4.78 17.55 -15.05
N ALA A 120 4.54 18.37 -14.02
CA ALA A 120 3.20 18.74 -13.59
C ALA A 120 2.42 19.49 -14.69
N ALA A 121 1.12 19.69 -14.50
CA ALA A 121 0.33 20.58 -15.35
C ALA A 121 0.93 21.99 -15.37
N ASP A 122 0.83 22.69 -16.52
CA ASP A 122 1.26 24.09 -16.61
C ASP A 122 0.36 25.01 -15.77
N ASP A 123 -0.92 24.64 -15.60
CA ASP A 123 -1.90 25.31 -14.74
C ASP A 123 -2.90 24.31 -14.14
N GLY A 124 -3.37 24.59 -12.93
CA GLY A 124 -4.26 23.75 -12.13
C GLY A 124 -3.61 22.52 -11.49
N ILE A 125 -4.44 21.54 -11.11
CA ILE A 125 -4.05 20.45 -10.20
C ILE A 125 -3.51 19.24 -10.98
N THR A 126 -2.38 18.69 -10.53
CA THR A 126 -1.83 17.42 -11.01
C THR A 126 -2.16 16.28 -10.04
N LEU A 127 -2.74 15.19 -10.53
CA LEU A 127 -2.87 13.94 -9.77
C LEU A 127 -1.77 12.96 -10.17
N VAL A 128 -1.04 12.44 -9.20
CA VAL A 128 -0.12 11.31 -9.39
C VAL A 128 -0.74 10.04 -8.78
N LEU A 129 -0.86 8.99 -9.59
CA LEU A 129 -1.42 7.70 -9.20
C LEU A 129 -0.36 6.60 -9.23
N GLY A 130 -0.17 5.91 -8.11
CA GLY A 130 0.57 4.64 -8.06
C GLY A 130 -0.32 3.43 -8.34
N THR A 131 0.27 2.32 -8.79
CA THR A 131 -0.47 1.08 -9.08
C THR A 131 -0.06 -0.10 -8.20
N GLY A 132 -1.02 -0.71 -7.51
CA GLY A 132 -0.74 -1.89 -6.70
C GLY A 132 0.27 -1.57 -5.60
N GLU A 133 1.40 -2.26 -5.61
CA GLU A 133 2.50 -1.98 -4.66
C GLU A 133 3.52 -0.95 -5.21
N HIS A 134 3.35 -0.50 -6.46
CA HIS A 134 4.18 0.57 -7.05
C HIS A 134 3.71 1.94 -6.56
N VAL A 135 3.98 2.23 -5.30
CA VAL A 135 3.49 3.43 -4.61
C VAL A 135 4.60 4.37 -4.16
N TRP A 136 5.81 3.85 -3.94
CA TRP A 136 6.94 4.65 -3.46
C TRP A 136 7.50 5.63 -4.50
N GLN A 137 7.85 5.15 -5.70
CA GLN A 137 8.33 6.03 -6.77
C GLN A 137 7.30 7.10 -7.16
N PRO A 138 6.00 6.77 -7.30
CA PRO A 138 4.98 7.76 -7.62
C PRO A 138 4.78 8.78 -6.49
N PHE A 139 4.95 8.38 -5.23
CA PHE A 139 4.95 9.31 -4.10
C PHE A 139 6.12 10.29 -4.17
N LEU A 140 7.34 9.82 -4.45
CA LEU A 140 8.51 10.69 -4.61
C LEU A 140 8.35 11.64 -5.81
N LEU A 141 7.75 11.17 -6.90
CA LEU A 141 7.39 12.02 -8.04
C LEU A 141 6.45 13.15 -7.61
N ALA A 142 5.37 12.82 -6.89
CA ALA A 142 4.42 13.81 -6.40
C ALA A 142 5.09 14.84 -5.48
N GLU A 143 5.92 14.38 -4.54
CA GLU A 143 6.65 15.25 -3.61
C GLU A 143 7.63 16.18 -4.34
N ARG A 144 8.34 15.69 -5.38
CA ARG A 144 9.20 16.54 -6.20
C ARG A 144 8.40 17.61 -6.93
N LEU A 145 7.30 17.23 -7.58
CA LEU A 145 6.45 18.16 -8.32
C LEU A 145 5.88 19.26 -7.40
N GLU A 146 5.49 18.90 -6.16
CA GLU A 146 5.08 19.86 -5.14
C GLU A 146 6.24 20.82 -4.76
N LYS A 147 7.45 20.29 -4.55
CA LYS A 147 8.66 21.10 -4.26
C LYS A 147 9.04 22.04 -5.41
N GLU A 148 8.70 21.69 -6.64
CA GLU A 148 8.86 22.53 -7.84
C GLU A 148 7.78 23.61 -7.96
N GLY A 149 6.79 23.61 -7.07
CA GLY A 149 5.76 24.65 -6.94
C GLY A 149 4.41 24.29 -7.57
N ALA A 150 4.21 23.06 -8.05
CA ALA A 150 2.92 22.63 -8.57
C ALA A 150 1.92 22.28 -7.47
N GLU A 151 0.62 22.45 -7.74
CA GLU A 151 -0.43 21.88 -6.90
C GLU A 151 -0.62 20.40 -7.25
N VAL A 152 -0.29 19.51 -6.31
CA VAL A 152 -0.21 18.07 -6.55
C VAL A 152 -1.01 17.29 -5.53
N PHE A 153 -1.80 16.34 -6.01
CA PHE A 153 -2.47 15.33 -5.20
C PHE A 153 -1.87 13.97 -5.51
N TYR A 154 -1.82 13.11 -4.50
CA TYR A 154 -1.32 11.74 -4.62
C TYR A 154 -2.40 10.75 -4.19
N SER A 155 -2.53 9.66 -4.94
CA SER A 155 -3.38 8.52 -4.58
C SER A 155 -2.82 7.24 -5.22
N SER A 156 -3.43 6.10 -4.95
CA SER A 156 -3.05 4.82 -5.54
C SER A 156 -4.25 3.92 -5.76
N VAL A 157 -4.10 2.97 -6.68
CA VAL A 157 -5.07 1.89 -6.85
C VAL A 157 -4.71 0.70 -5.97
N THR A 158 -5.71 0.05 -5.39
CA THR A 158 -5.53 -1.01 -4.38
C THR A 158 -6.35 -2.25 -4.70
N ARG A 159 -5.97 -3.39 -4.14
CA ARG A 159 -6.76 -4.64 -4.17
C ARG A 159 -7.78 -4.74 -3.04
N SER A 160 -7.71 -3.83 -2.07
CA SER A 160 -8.58 -3.84 -0.88
C SER A 160 -10.00 -3.43 -1.25
N PRO A 161 -11.02 -4.31 -1.09
CA PRO A 161 -12.38 -4.04 -1.52
C PRO A 161 -13.16 -3.25 -0.44
N LEU A 162 -12.80 -1.99 -0.24
CA LEU A 162 -13.52 -1.10 0.68
C LEU A 162 -14.95 -0.88 0.19
N SER A 163 -15.89 -0.99 1.13
CA SER A 163 -17.29 -0.65 0.89
C SER A 163 -17.48 0.86 0.77
N LYS A 164 -18.34 1.28 -0.17
CA LYS A 164 -18.81 2.66 -0.25
C LYS A 164 -19.61 3.02 1.01
N GLY A 165 -19.37 4.21 1.55
CA GLY A 165 -19.99 4.70 2.78
C GLY A 165 -19.01 5.49 3.65
N HIS A 166 -19.55 6.29 4.57
CA HIS A 166 -18.76 7.20 5.41
C HIS A 166 -17.80 8.07 4.57
N ALA A 167 -16.49 7.87 4.71
CA ALA A 167 -15.47 8.63 3.99
C ALA A 167 -15.29 8.20 2.52
N ILE A 168 -15.79 7.02 2.12
CA ILE A 168 -15.69 6.51 0.75
C ILE A 168 -16.91 6.95 -0.04
N GLY A 169 -16.78 8.01 -0.83
CA GLY A 169 -17.83 8.63 -1.64
C GLY A 169 -17.92 8.05 -3.06
N SER A 170 -16.80 7.63 -3.66
CA SER A 170 -16.77 6.99 -4.98
C SER A 170 -15.86 5.77 -4.99
N VAL A 171 -16.21 4.79 -5.82
CA VAL A 171 -15.47 3.55 -6.04
C VAL A 171 -15.49 3.25 -7.53
N LEU A 172 -14.32 3.13 -8.13
CA LEU A 172 -14.13 2.54 -9.45
C LEU A 172 -13.50 1.17 -9.26
N SER A 173 -14.10 0.13 -9.83
CA SER A 173 -13.57 -1.24 -9.84
C SER A 173 -13.18 -1.62 -11.26
N PHE A 174 -12.02 -2.25 -11.43
CA PHE A 174 -11.46 -2.61 -12.73
C PHE A 174 -10.52 -3.82 -12.61
N SER A 175 -10.15 -4.43 -13.74
CA SER A 175 -9.23 -5.56 -13.74
C SER A 175 -7.78 -5.13 -13.52
N ASP A 176 -6.99 -6.01 -12.92
CA ASP A 176 -5.58 -5.79 -12.65
C ASP A 176 -4.74 -5.49 -13.93
N ASN A 177 -3.71 -4.67 -13.76
CA ASN A 177 -2.72 -4.35 -14.79
C ASN A 177 -1.67 -5.47 -14.93
N TYR A 178 -1.45 -6.31 -13.91
CA TYR A 178 -0.49 -7.44 -13.93
C TYR A 178 -1.06 -8.75 -14.48
N GLY A 179 -2.33 -8.80 -14.86
CA GLY A 179 -2.95 -10.01 -15.45
C GLY A 179 -3.52 -11.00 -14.42
N GLY A 180 -3.68 -10.58 -13.16
CA GLY A 180 -4.31 -11.38 -12.11
C GLY A 180 -5.84 -11.49 -12.22
N THR A 181 -6.43 -12.15 -11.22
CA THR A 181 -7.89 -12.36 -11.08
C THR A 181 -8.51 -11.57 -9.94
N VAL A 182 -7.72 -10.72 -9.27
CA VAL A 182 -8.18 -9.86 -8.18
C VAL A 182 -8.52 -8.50 -8.78
N PRO A 183 -9.74 -7.97 -8.58
CA PRO A 183 -10.08 -6.64 -9.03
C PRO A 183 -9.28 -5.58 -8.26
N HIS A 184 -9.00 -4.48 -8.94
CA HIS A 184 -8.40 -3.29 -8.37
C HIS A 184 -9.43 -2.19 -8.24
N TYR A 185 -9.18 -1.30 -7.29
CA TYR A 185 -10.10 -0.25 -6.90
C TYR A 185 -9.39 1.11 -6.87
N LEU A 186 -10.09 2.14 -7.33
CA LEU A 186 -9.73 3.54 -7.14
C LEU A 186 -10.86 4.23 -6.36
N TYR A 187 -10.48 4.93 -5.30
CA TYR A 187 -11.42 5.54 -4.36
C TYR A 187 -11.32 7.06 -4.39
N ASN A 188 -12.47 7.75 -4.29
CA ASN A 188 -12.56 9.20 -4.11
C ASN A 188 -11.78 10.05 -5.12
N VAL A 189 -11.56 9.55 -6.34
CA VAL A 189 -10.97 10.32 -7.44
C VAL A 189 -12.08 10.76 -8.38
N ASP A 190 -12.18 12.08 -8.56
CA ASP A 190 -12.96 12.70 -9.63
C ASP A 190 -11.99 13.29 -10.67
N PRO A 191 -11.84 12.66 -11.85
CA PRO A 191 -10.92 13.11 -12.90
C PRO A 191 -11.14 14.57 -13.32
N ALA A 192 -12.37 15.08 -13.21
CA ALA A 192 -12.71 16.44 -13.62
C ALA A 192 -12.04 17.53 -12.76
N LEU A 193 -11.49 17.17 -11.60
CA LEU A 193 -10.77 18.09 -10.71
C LEU A 193 -9.31 18.32 -11.13
N TYR A 194 -8.77 17.51 -12.03
CA TYR A 194 -7.35 17.49 -12.34
C TYR A 194 -7.08 17.95 -13.76
N SER A 195 -6.19 18.93 -13.92
CA SER A 195 -5.69 19.37 -15.22
C SER A 195 -4.78 18.32 -15.86
N LYS A 196 -4.12 17.51 -15.04
CA LYS A 196 -3.23 16.43 -15.48
C LYS A 196 -3.32 15.24 -14.51
N ILE A 197 -3.42 14.04 -15.07
CA ILE A 197 -3.33 12.78 -14.31
C ILE A 197 -2.14 11.99 -14.84
N ILE A 198 -1.24 11.62 -13.94
CA ILE A 198 -0.06 10.79 -14.20
C ILE A 198 -0.28 9.44 -13.53
N LEU A 199 -0.50 8.39 -14.32
CA LEU A 199 -0.63 7.02 -13.85
C LEU A 199 0.70 6.30 -13.95
N CYS A 200 1.31 6.01 -12.82
CA CYS A 200 2.59 5.32 -12.74
C CYS A 200 2.39 3.80 -12.63
N SER A 201 2.96 3.06 -13.58
CA SER A 201 2.76 1.61 -13.72
C SER A 201 4.08 0.86 -13.88
N GLU A 202 4.22 -0.30 -13.24
CA GLU A 202 5.35 -1.22 -13.50
C GLU A 202 5.11 -2.08 -14.74
N THR A 203 3.90 -2.05 -15.29
CA THR A 203 3.56 -2.70 -16.55
C THR A 203 3.51 -1.68 -17.69
N GLY A 204 3.79 -2.15 -18.91
CA GLY A 204 3.67 -1.33 -20.11
C GLY A 204 2.26 -0.74 -20.29
N PRO A 205 2.11 0.44 -20.92
CA PRO A 205 0.81 1.11 -21.10
C PRO A 205 -0.27 0.22 -21.73
N GLU A 206 0.10 -0.71 -22.60
CA GLU A 206 -0.79 -1.68 -23.23
C GLU A 206 -1.44 -2.68 -22.25
N ASN A 207 -0.89 -2.81 -21.05
CA ASN A 207 -1.40 -3.67 -19.99
C ASN A 207 -2.32 -2.95 -19.02
N VAL A 208 -2.39 -1.62 -19.07
CA VAL A 208 -3.27 -0.84 -18.20
C VAL A 208 -4.73 -1.10 -18.60
N CYS A 209 -5.58 -1.32 -17.60
CA CYS A 209 -6.98 -1.62 -17.83
C CYS A 209 -7.71 -0.50 -18.61
N ALA A 210 -8.37 -0.85 -19.71
CA ALA A 210 -9.08 0.11 -20.55
C ALA A 210 -10.20 0.86 -19.80
N SER A 211 -10.88 0.20 -18.85
CA SER A 211 -11.89 0.88 -18.03
C SER A 211 -11.29 1.90 -17.07
N LEU A 212 -10.06 1.66 -16.57
CA LEU A 212 -9.31 2.63 -15.79
C LEU A 212 -8.90 3.83 -16.65
N MET A 213 -8.31 3.57 -17.83
CA MET A 213 -7.91 4.63 -18.78
C MET A 213 -9.10 5.53 -19.16
N SER A 214 -10.21 4.92 -19.54
CA SER A 214 -11.44 5.64 -19.90
C SER A 214 -12.02 6.41 -18.73
N ALA A 215 -12.03 5.82 -17.53
CA ALA A 215 -12.54 6.50 -16.33
C ALA A 215 -11.67 7.69 -15.91
N LEU A 216 -10.36 7.66 -16.18
CA LEU A 216 -9.43 8.73 -15.88
C LEU A 216 -9.33 9.80 -16.99
N GLY A 217 -9.97 9.60 -18.14
CA GLY A 217 -9.89 10.53 -19.27
C GLY A 217 -8.55 10.49 -19.99
N ASP A 218 -8.02 9.29 -20.24
CA ASP A 218 -6.75 9.03 -20.94
C ASP A 218 -5.53 9.71 -20.26
N PRO A 219 -5.16 9.24 -19.05
CA PRO A 219 -4.05 9.81 -18.29
C PRO A 219 -2.70 9.59 -18.99
N ILE A 220 -1.70 10.37 -18.61
CA ILE A 220 -0.31 10.09 -18.97
C ILE A 220 0.11 8.83 -18.22
N VAL A 221 0.44 7.77 -18.95
CA VAL A 221 0.98 6.54 -18.35
C VAL A 221 2.50 6.63 -18.31
N LEU A 222 3.07 6.69 -17.11
CA LEU A 222 4.50 6.64 -16.89
C LEU A 222 4.87 5.22 -16.49
N SER A 223 5.60 4.53 -17.36
CA SER A 223 5.91 3.12 -17.16
C SER A 223 7.36 2.93 -16.68
N ASP A 224 7.55 2.19 -15.59
CA ASP A 224 8.89 1.92 -15.02
C ASP A 224 9.61 0.76 -15.74
N VAL A 225 9.15 0.35 -16.93
CA VAL A 225 9.81 -0.68 -17.76
C VAL A 225 10.91 -0.09 -18.68
N GLU A 226 10.88 1.20 -18.95
CA GLU A 226 11.86 1.86 -19.83
C GLU A 226 12.84 2.65 -18.98
N GLY A 227 14.09 2.19 -18.93
CA GLY A 227 15.19 3.06 -18.52
C GLY A 227 15.46 4.05 -19.64
N GLU A 228 15.39 5.35 -19.37
CA GLU A 228 16.25 6.30 -20.07
C GLU A 228 17.72 6.10 -19.63
#